data_AF-A0A368SXM3-F1
#
_entry.id   AF-A0A368SXM3-F1
#
_cell.length_a   1.000
_cell.length_b   1.000
_cell.length_c   1.000
_cell.angle_alpha   90.00
_cell.angle_beta   90.00
_cell.angle_gamma   90.00
#
_symmetry.space_group_name_H-M   'P 1'
#
loop_
_entity.id
_entity.type
_entity.pdbx_description
1 polymer ?
#
loop_
_entity_poly.entity_id
_entity_poly.type
_entity_poly.pdbx_seq_one_letter_code
_entity_poly.pdbx_strand_id
1 'polypeptide(L)'
;ATQVLIGDLHSVARIEEAAGATALRSAAGRLAVGPALELAPAGGGYHLWLRPAALSGPADPLLDRLAELEPAAPPARDRRWNTPVPSSAVADVRFLLADASADIADQLDTPPAAGGHHHDPLHSAPDLVAALARTRGLSEDAARLYLQLITLPDPDDPRVTRWNGWDTARHAAAADELRGSGLVVAEERQGVQRTLFAPGPWTESTFAARGVEAAKLSRIPGAGPSLRVHVPAVPVRGLFQRAWTDTEQDRAAAAAT
;
A
#
# COMPACT_ATOMS: atom_id res chain seq x y z
N ALA A 1 12.17 16.81 18.66
CA ALA A 1 12.26 16.55 17.22
C ALA A 1 11.96 15.09 17.00
N THR A 2 10.97 14.77 16.18
CA THR A 2 10.59 13.38 15.87
C THR A 2 11.71 12.72 15.07
N GLN A 3 12.11 11.50 15.47
CA GLN A 3 13.15 10.72 14.82
C GLN A 3 12.59 9.34 14.45
N VAL A 4 13.04 8.81 13.33
CA VAL A 4 12.68 7.46 12.85
C VAL A 4 13.92 6.59 12.87
N LEU A 5 13.82 5.40 13.47
CA LEU A 5 14.87 4.39 13.40
C LEU A 5 14.85 3.77 12.00
N ILE A 6 15.96 3.87 11.26
CA ILE A 6 16.06 3.38 9.89
C ILE A 6 17.03 2.21 9.72
N GLY A 7 17.69 1.77 10.78
CA GLY A 7 18.45 0.51 10.75
C GLY A 7 19.53 0.37 11.82
N ASP A 8 20.22 -0.77 11.75
CA ASP A 8 21.38 -1.11 12.57
C ASP A 8 22.65 -1.08 11.73
N LEU A 9 23.72 -0.55 12.30
CA LEU A 9 24.98 -0.33 11.60
C LEU A 9 26.18 -0.70 12.44
N HIS A 10 27.26 -1.04 11.75
CA HIS A 10 28.53 -1.44 12.36
C HIS A 10 29.67 -0.48 12.00
N SER A 11 29.42 0.56 11.19
CA SER A 11 30.46 1.51 10.74
C SER A 11 29.95 2.96 10.73
N VAL A 12 30.57 3.81 11.56
CA VAL A 12 30.32 5.26 11.59
C VAL A 12 30.85 5.94 10.33
N ALA A 13 32.04 5.53 9.86
CA ALA A 13 32.72 6.15 8.71
C ALA A 13 31.88 6.10 7.42
N ARG A 14 31.15 4.99 7.19
CA ARG A 14 30.23 4.87 6.05
C ARG A 14 29.07 5.86 6.11
N ILE A 15 28.59 6.18 7.31
CA ILE A 15 27.54 7.17 7.51
C ILE A 15 28.07 8.59 7.35
N GLU A 16 29.27 8.86 7.84
CA GLU A 16 29.93 10.14 7.61
C GLU A 16 30.14 10.39 6.11
N GLU A 17 30.56 9.37 5.36
CA GLU A 17 30.70 9.41 3.90
C GLU A 17 29.36 9.66 3.20
N ALA A 18 28.32 8.87 3.51
CA ALA A 18 27.01 9.05 2.90
C ALA A 18 26.40 10.43 3.22
N ALA A 19 26.53 10.90 4.46
CA ALA A 19 26.05 12.21 4.87
C ALA A 19 26.92 13.36 4.37
N GLY A 20 28.17 13.10 3.95
CA GLY A 20 29.16 14.12 3.68
C GLY A 20 29.47 14.98 4.91
N ALA A 21 29.38 14.41 6.12
CA ALA A 21 29.51 15.14 7.38
C ALA A 21 30.21 14.30 8.46
N THR A 22 31.00 14.95 9.31
CA THR A 22 31.69 14.27 10.42
C THR A 22 30.76 14.08 11.62
N ALA A 23 30.90 12.94 12.30
CA ALA A 23 30.17 12.58 13.50
C ALA A 23 30.67 13.39 14.70
N LEU A 24 29.77 14.12 15.34
CA LEU A 24 30.03 14.90 16.54
C LEU A 24 29.28 14.31 17.73
N ARG A 25 29.94 14.22 18.89
CA ARG A 25 29.25 13.80 20.12
C ARG A 25 28.19 14.84 20.49
N SER A 26 26.96 14.38 20.61
CA SER A 26 25.86 15.14 21.20
C SER A 26 25.91 15.08 22.73
N ALA A 27 25.22 16.03 23.38
CA ALA A 27 25.06 16.05 24.84
C ALA A 27 24.36 14.79 25.40
N ALA A 28 23.62 14.05 24.56
CA ALA A 28 22.91 12.83 24.93
C ALA A 28 23.76 11.54 24.79
N GLY A 29 25.06 11.66 24.55
CA GLY A 29 25.95 10.50 24.36
C GLY A 29 25.79 9.78 23.01
N ARG A 30 24.99 10.35 22.11
CA ARG A 30 24.78 9.90 20.72
C ARG A 30 25.71 10.67 19.77
N LEU A 31 25.93 10.16 18.56
CA LEU A 31 26.74 10.85 17.54
C LEU A 31 25.80 11.53 16.54
N ALA A 32 25.83 12.85 16.45
CA ALA A 32 25.14 13.58 15.40
C ALA A 32 26.00 13.60 14.13
N VAL A 33 25.42 13.26 12.98
CA VAL A 33 26.10 13.30 11.68
C VAL A 33 25.32 14.24 10.77
N GLY A 34 25.81 15.47 10.64
CA GLY A 34 25.07 16.55 10.00
C GLY A 34 23.73 16.87 10.71
N PRO A 35 22.78 17.53 10.02
CA PRO A 35 21.51 17.94 10.62
C PRO A 35 20.46 16.81 10.67
N ALA A 36 20.60 15.80 9.81
CA ALA A 36 19.56 14.80 9.57
C ALA A 36 19.77 13.48 10.33
N LEU A 37 21.01 13.11 10.67
CA LEU A 37 21.32 11.78 11.20
C LEU A 37 21.85 11.80 12.63
N GLU A 38 21.51 10.75 13.36
CA GLU A 38 22.00 10.51 14.70
C GLU A 38 22.24 9.02 14.95
N LEU A 39 23.40 8.68 15.49
CA LEU A 39 23.79 7.31 15.81
C LEU A 39 23.69 7.11 17.32
N ALA A 40 22.86 6.16 17.74
CA ALA A 40 22.76 5.75 19.13
C ALA A 40 23.48 4.42 19.33
N PRO A 41 24.41 4.28 20.30
CA PRO A 41 25.08 3.02 20.57
C PRO A 41 24.10 1.87 20.81
N ALA A 42 24.35 0.73 20.18
CA ALA A 42 23.58 -0.52 20.30
C ALA A 42 24.55 -1.69 20.46
N GLY A 43 24.11 -2.82 21.04
CA GLY A 43 24.99 -3.97 21.31
C GLY A 43 25.69 -4.49 20.05
N GLY A 44 26.97 -4.12 19.88
CA GLY A 44 27.80 -4.47 18.72
C GLY A 44 27.89 -3.42 17.60
N GLY A 45 27.21 -2.27 17.73
CA GLY A 45 27.15 -1.25 16.67
C GLY A 45 26.37 0.01 17.06
N TYR A 46 25.57 0.53 16.13
CA TYR A 46 24.77 1.74 16.28
C TYR A 46 23.39 1.59 15.64
N HIS A 47 22.37 2.10 16.31
CA HIS A 47 21.07 2.41 15.71
C HIS A 47 21.17 3.72 14.92
N LEU A 48 20.78 3.71 13.65
CA LEU A 48 20.70 4.91 12.81
C LEU A 48 19.32 5.56 12.94
N TRP A 49 19.29 6.76 13.48
CA TRP A 49 18.10 7.59 13.59
C TRP A 49 18.14 8.71 12.55
N LEU A 50 17.05 8.84 11.80
CA LEU A 50 16.84 9.89 10.83
C LEU A 50 15.87 10.94 11.39
N ARG A 51 16.13 12.21 11.12
CA ARG A 51 15.24 13.35 11.39
C ARG A 51 14.58 13.76 10.07
N PRO A 52 13.34 13.31 9.77
CA PRO A 52 12.73 13.58 8.47
C PRO A 52 12.56 15.09 8.19
N ALA A 53 12.32 15.88 9.22
CA ALA A 53 12.19 17.35 9.10
C ALA A 53 13.48 18.07 8.68
N ALA A 54 14.63 17.40 8.68
CA ALA A 54 15.90 17.95 8.19
C ALA A 54 16.17 17.62 6.71
N LEU A 55 15.27 16.88 6.06
CA LEU A 55 15.35 16.52 4.65
C LEU A 55 14.63 17.55 3.78
N SER A 56 15.07 17.67 2.54
CA SER A 56 14.47 18.53 1.51
C SER A 56 13.18 17.94 0.90
N GLY A 57 12.87 16.67 1.17
CA GLY A 57 11.68 15.99 0.68
C GLY A 57 11.94 14.51 0.36
N PRO A 58 11.02 13.83 -0.35
CA PRO A 58 11.14 12.41 -0.67
C PRO A 58 12.28 12.10 -1.66
N ALA A 59 12.74 13.10 -2.42
CA ALA A 59 13.86 12.98 -3.36
C ALA A 59 15.20 13.48 -2.79
N ASP A 60 15.32 13.61 -1.47
CA ASP A 60 16.56 14.07 -0.85
C ASP A 60 17.73 13.11 -1.18
N PRO A 61 18.86 13.60 -1.73
CA PRO A 61 19.98 12.75 -2.12
C PRO A 61 20.59 11.92 -0.98
N LEU A 62 20.38 12.33 0.28
CA LEU A 62 20.79 11.54 1.43
C LEU A 62 20.07 10.18 1.46
N LEU A 63 18.80 10.14 1.02
CA LEU A 63 18.03 8.89 0.98
C LEU A 63 18.60 7.91 -0.04
N ASP A 64 19.09 8.37 -1.20
CA ASP A 64 19.76 7.48 -2.18
C ASP A 64 21.00 6.83 -1.58
N ARG A 65 21.86 7.63 -0.96
CA ARG A 65 23.10 7.13 -0.33
C ARG A 65 22.81 6.20 0.84
N LEU A 66 21.75 6.45 1.61
CA LEU A 66 21.33 5.56 2.68
C LEU A 66 20.76 4.24 2.13
N ALA A 67 20.05 4.26 1.01
CA ALA A 67 19.56 3.04 0.36
C ALA A 67 20.71 2.15 -0.14
N GLU A 68 21.82 2.75 -0.59
CA GLU A 68 23.04 2.01 -0.97
C GLU A 68 23.74 1.35 0.23
N LEU A 69 23.50 1.87 1.44
CA LEU A 69 24.08 1.37 2.69
C LEU A 69 23.19 0.36 3.41
N GLU A 70 21.89 0.32 3.11
CA GLU A 70 21.03 -0.76 3.55
C GLU A 70 21.69 -2.07 3.07
N PRO A 71 22.10 -2.97 3.98
CA PRO A 71 22.70 -4.21 3.54
C PRO A 71 21.70 -4.93 2.64
N ALA A 72 22.16 -5.92 1.87
CA ALA A 72 21.33 -7.07 1.56
C ALA A 72 21.02 -7.81 2.88
N ALA A 73 20.32 -7.14 3.79
CA ALA A 73 20.12 -7.55 5.16
C ALA A 73 19.10 -8.69 5.12
N PRO A 74 19.29 -9.72 5.95
CA PRO A 74 18.22 -10.66 6.15
C PRO A 74 16.99 -9.87 6.63
N PRO A 75 15.84 -10.16 6.03
CA PRO A 75 14.61 -9.41 6.24
C PRO A 75 14.32 -9.24 7.73
N ALA A 76 13.91 -8.03 8.14
CA ALA A 76 13.60 -7.73 9.53
C ALA A 76 12.61 -8.78 10.06
N ARG A 77 12.89 -9.32 11.25
CA ARG A 77 11.97 -10.27 11.88
C ARG A 77 11.00 -9.49 12.73
N ASP A 78 9.73 -9.49 12.31
CA ASP A 78 8.65 -9.04 13.17
C ASP A 78 8.65 -9.90 14.44
N ARG A 79 8.90 -9.28 15.61
CA ARG A 79 8.95 -9.97 16.90
C ARG A 79 7.63 -10.66 17.28
N ARG A 80 6.51 -10.25 16.68
CA ARG A 80 5.18 -10.82 16.92
C ARG A 80 4.91 -12.06 16.08
N TRP A 81 5.56 -12.21 14.92
CA TRP A 81 5.23 -13.25 13.93
C TRP A 81 6.42 -14.06 13.39
N ASN A 82 7.65 -13.73 13.80
CA ASN A 82 8.90 -14.43 13.48
C ASN A 82 9.13 -14.73 11.99
N THR A 83 8.51 -13.98 11.08
CA THR A 83 8.73 -14.13 9.62
C THR A 83 9.59 -12.98 9.10
N PRO A 84 10.60 -13.29 8.27
CA PRO A 84 11.17 -12.38 7.28
C PRO A 84 10.20 -11.37 6.67
N VAL A 85 10.43 -10.07 6.86
CA VAL A 85 9.89 -9.01 5.99
C VAL A 85 11.03 -8.35 5.23
N PRO A 86 11.06 -8.38 3.88
CA PRO A 86 11.86 -7.38 3.19
C PRO A 86 11.31 -6.04 3.65
N SER A 87 12.16 -5.15 4.16
CA SER A 87 11.76 -3.79 4.52
C SER A 87 12.92 -2.87 4.25
N SER A 88 12.69 -1.85 3.44
CA SER A 88 13.60 -0.73 3.25
C SER A 88 13.05 0.42 4.07
N ALA A 89 13.69 0.74 5.18
CA ALA A 89 13.27 1.85 6.02
C ALA A 89 13.42 3.17 5.25
N VAL A 90 14.38 3.24 4.31
CA VAL A 90 14.51 4.37 3.39
C VAL A 90 13.28 4.51 2.48
N ALA A 91 12.79 3.41 1.91
CA ALA A 91 11.58 3.45 1.08
C ALA A 91 10.35 3.91 1.88
N ASP A 92 10.23 3.48 3.14
CA ASP A 92 9.13 3.89 4.03
C ASP A 92 9.20 5.39 4.36
N VAL A 93 10.41 5.91 4.62
CA VAL A 93 10.60 7.34 4.84
C VAL A 93 10.28 8.16 3.58
N ARG A 94 10.68 7.69 2.39
CA ARG A 94 10.31 8.35 1.13
C ARG A 94 8.80 8.45 0.97
N PHE A 95 8.09 7.37 1.28
CA PHE A 95 6.63 7.35 1.26
C PHE A 95 6.05 8.40 2.22
N LEU A 96 6.50 8.42 3.47
CA LEU A 96 6.02 9.36 4.49
C LEU A 96 6.34 10.83 4.22
N LEU A 97 7.32 11.11 3.36
CA LEU A 97 7.67 12.46 2.94
C LEU A 97 6.97 12.89 1.65
N ALA A 98 6.35 11.96 0.92
CA ALA A 98 5.65 12.26 -0.32
C ALA A 98 4.27 12.87 -0.04
N ASP A 99 3.83 13.79 -0.92
CA ASP A 99 2.50 14.43 -0.85
C ASP A 99 1.37 13.41 -0.75
N ALA A 100 1.54 12.27 -1.45
CA ALA A 100 0.63 11.13 -1.38
C ALA A 100 0.31 10.67 0.04
N SER A 101 1.28 10.72 0.98
CA SER A 101 1.04 10.34 2.37
C SER A 101 0.21 11.38 3.13
N ALA A 102 0.35 12.66 2.79
CA ALA A 102 -0.49 13.73 3.31
C ALA A 102 -1.92 13.61 2.77
N ASP A 103 -2.09 13.35 1.47
CA ASP A 103 -3.41 13.11 0.87
C ASP A 103 -4.14 11.92 1.53
N ILE A 104 -3.39 10.87 1.89
CA ILE A 104 -3.95 9.71 2.61
C ILE A 104 -4.35 10.11 4.03
N ALA A 105 -3.52 10.87 4.74
CA ALA A 105 -3.85 11.36 6.08
C ALA A 105 -5.09 12.25 6.06
N ASP A 106 -5.17 13.21 5.13
CA ASP A 106 -6.32 14.10 4.95
C ASP A 106 -7.60 13.31 4.63
N GLN A 107 -7.52 12.25 3.81
CA GLN A 107 -8.66 11.39 3.56
C GLN A 107 -9.09 10.62 4.82
N LEU A 108 -8.15 10.14 5.64
CA LEU A 108 -8.47 9.41 6.86
C LEU A 108 -9.06 10.32 7.95
N ASP A 109 -8.65 11.58 8.00
CA ASP A 109 -9.20 12.60 8.91
C ASP A 109 -10.56 13.14 8.43
N THR A 110 -10.90 12.92 7.16
CA THR A 110 -12.19 13.29 6.57
C THR A 110 -13.13 12.09 6.56
N PRO A 111 -14.04 11.93 7.54
CA PRO A 111 -14.95 10.80 7.55
C PRO A 111 -15.81 10.79 6.28
N PRO A 112 -16.11 9.61 5.70
CA PRO A 112 -16.95 9.54 4.50
C PRO A 112 -18.33 10.14 4.79
N ALA A 113 -18.90 10.83 3.79
CA ALA A 113 -20.21 11.44 3.92
C ALA A 113 -21.24 10.39 4.44
N ALA A 114 -22.04 10.79 5.43
CA ALA A 114 -23.02 9.94 6.12
C ALA A 114 -22.46 8.77 6.98
N GLY A 115 -21.16 8.76 7.32
CA GLY A 115 -20.58 7.76 8.22
C GLY A 115 -20.32 6.40 7.55
N GLY A 116 -20.22 6.37 6.21
CA GLY A 116 -19.88 5.18 5.44
C GLY A 116 -18.42 4.73 5.59
N HIS A 117 -18.04 3.65 4.89
CA HIS A 117 -16.66 3.12 4.92
C HIS A 117 -15.86 3.61 3.71
N HIS A 118 -14.58 3.98 3.87
CA HIS A 118 -13.72 4.39 2.74
C HIS A 118 -13.50 3.31 1.67
N HIS A 119 -13.75 2.04 2.01
CA HIS A 119 -13.65 0.92 1.07
C HIS A 119 -14.93 0.72 0.27
N ASP A 120 -16.00 1.43 0.60
CA ASP A 120 -17.22 1.49 -0.22
C ASP A 120 -17.04 2.55 -1.31
N PRO A 121 -17.02 2.17 -2.59
CA PRO A 121 -16.90 3.10 -3.71
C PRO A 121 -18.02 4.13 -3.75
N LEU A 122 -19.20 3.84 -3.19
CA LEU A 122 -20.30 4.81 -3.15
C LEU A 122 -19.97 6.02 -2.27
N HIS A 123 -19.17 5.83 -1.23
CA HIS A 123 -18.77 6.90 -0.32
C HIS A 123 -17.44 7.55 -0.71
N SER A 124 -16.52 6.80 -1.33
CA SER A 124 -15.20 7.30 -1.72
C SER A 124 -15.15 7.85 -3.15
N ALA A 125 -15.94 7.27 -4.07
CA ALA A 125 -15.91 7.55 -5.51
C ALA A 125 -17.32 7.46 -6.18
N PRO A 126 -18.36 8.15 -5.68
CA PRO A 126 -19.74 8.00 -6.19
C PRO A 126 -19.88 8.26 -7.69
N ASP A 127 -19.19 9.29 -8.21
CA ASP A 127 -19.22 9.60 -9.65
C ASP A 127 -18.67 8.46 -10.50
N LEU A 128 -17.65 7.76 -9.99
CA LEU A 128 -17.05 6.61 -10.67
C LEU A 128 -18.00 5.42 -10.67
N VAL A 129 -18.70 5.17 -9.55
CA VAL A 129 -19.75 4.14 -9.48
C VAL A 129 -20.83 4.43 -10.51
N ALA A 130 -21.35 5.66 -10.56
CA ALA A 130 -22.38 6.05 -11.49
C ALA A 130 -21.91 5.96 -12.95
N ALA A 131 -20.67 6.34 -13.25
CA ALA A 131 -20.08 6.20 -14.57
C ALA A 131 -19.96 4.72 -14.98
N LEU A 132 -19.40 3.88 -14.10
CA LEU A 132 -19.21 2.47 -14.37
C LEU A 132 -20.53 1.74 -14.57
N ALA A 133 -21.51 1.97 -13.69
CA ALA A 133 -22.85 1.41 -13.79
C ALA A 133 -23.47 1.71 -15.17
N ARG A 134 -23.41 2.97 -15.63
CA ARG A 134 -23.89 3.35 -16.97
C ARG A 134 -23.10 2.69 -18.09
N THR A 135 -21.78 2.70 -18.02
CA THR A 135 -20.91 2.17 -19.09
C THR A 135 -21.04 0.65 -19.25
N ARG A 136 -21.26 -0.08 -18.15
CA ARG A 136 -21.33 -1.55 -18.13
C ARG A 136 -22.75 -2.10 -18.09
N GLY A 137 -23.77 -1.24 -17.97
CA GLY A 137 -25.15 -1.67 -17.81
C GLY A 137 -25.36 -2.45 -16.52
N LEU A 138 -24.66 -2.07 -15.45
CA LEU A 138 -24.75 -2.70 -14.13
C LEU A 138 -25.61 -1.89 -13.19
N SER A 139 -26.19 -2.55 -12.18
CA SER A 139 -26.73 -1.89 -11.00
C SER A 139 -25.62 -1.17 -10.23
N GLU A 140 -26.01 -0.21 -9.38
CA GLU A 140 -25.07 0.50 -8.50
C GLU A 140 -24.32 -0.47 -7.56
N ASP A 141 -25.02 -1.49 -7.04
CA ASP A 141 -24.42 -2.47 -6.14
C ASP A 141 -23.43 -3.39 -6.87
N ALA A 142 -23.77 -3.88 -8.06
CA ALA A 142 -22.82 -4.63 -8.89
C ALA A 142 -21.60 -3.77 -9.27
N ALA A 143 -21.80 -2.49 -9.61
CA ALA A 143 -20.71 -1.56 -9.89
C ALA A 143 -19.78 -1.33 -8.68
N ARG A 144 -20.34 -1.18 -7.47
CA ARG A 144 -19.58 -1.06 -6.21
C ARG A 144 -18.76 -2.32 -5.95
N LEU A 145 -19.40 -3.49 -6.02
CA LEU A 145 -18.74 -4.78 -5.81
C LEU A 145 -17.61 -4.99 -6.84
N TYR A 146 -17.85 -4.66 -8.10
CA TYR A 146 -16.86 -4.80 -9.15
C TYR A 146 -15.61 -3.94 -8.90
N LEU A 147 -15.79 -2.66 -8.54
CA LEU A 147 -14.66 -1.79 -8.18
C LEU A 147 -13.85 -2.35 -7.01
N GLN A 148 -14.51 -2.86 -5.98
CA GLN A 148 -13.85 -3.50 -4.84
C GLN A 148 -13.07 -4.74 -5.28
N LEU A 149 -13.66 -5.59 -6.12
CA LEU A 149 -13.02 -6.79 -6.65
C LEU A 149 -11.78 -6.48 -7.48
N ILE A 150 -11.78 -5.50 -8.39
CA ILE A 150 -10.63 -5.21 -9.25
C ILE A 150 -9.52 -4.39 -8.57
N THR A 151 -9.80 -3.84 -7.39
CA THR A 151 -8.91 -2.86 -6.72
C THR A 151 -8.33 -3.38 -5.42
N LEU A 152 -9.17 -3.92 -4.53
CA LEU A 152 -8.76 -4.28 -3.18
C LEU A 152 -8.03 -5.63 -3.20
N PRO A 153 -7.00 -5.80 -2.36
CA PRO A 153 -6.23 -7.05 -2.29
C PRO A 153 -7.10 -8.22 -1.81
N ASP A 154 -7.80 -8.02 -0.68
CA ASP A 154 -8.61 -9.06 -0.01
C ASP A 154 -10.08 -8.64 0.26
N PRO A 155 -10.89 -8.36 -0.79
CA PRO A 155 -12.31 -8.08 -0.67
C PRO A 155 -13.10 -9.38 -0.44
N ASP A 156 -12.90 -10.02 0.72
CA ASP A 156 -13.70 -11.18 1.11
C ASP A 156 -15.16 -10.76 1.37
N ASP A 157 -16.11 -11.65 1.09
CA ASP A 157 -17.55 -11.37 1.17
C ASP A 157 -17.96 -10.78 2.54
N PRO A 158 -17.44 -11.27 3.70
CA PRO A 158 -17.75 -10.66 5.01
C PRO A 158 -17.20 -9.23 5.18
N ARG A 159 -16.07 -8.90 4.53
CA ARG A 159 -15.52 -7.53 4.56
C ARG A 159 -16.34 -6.61 3.68
N VAL A 160 -16.64 -7.04 2.46
CA VAL A 160 -17.44 -6.31 1.48
C VAL A 160 -18.82 -5.98 2.04
N THR A 161 -19.52 -6.98 2.57
CA THR A 161 -20.85 -6.78 3.22
C THR A 161 -20.77 -5.77 4.35
N ARG A 162 -19.76 -5.87 5.22
CA ARG A 162 -19.52 -4.90 6.30
C ARG A 162 -19.25 -3.49 5.77
N TRP A 163 -18.39 -3.34 4.76
CA TRP A 163 -18.01 -2.03 4.23
C TRP A 163 -19.19 -1.33 3.55
N ASN A 164 -20.02 -2.10 2.83
CA ASN A 164 -21.12 -1.57 2.05
C ASN A 164 -22.43 -1.46 2.86
N GLY A 165 -22.44 -1.95 4.10
CA GLY A 165 -23.64 -2.03 4.93
C GLY A 165 -24.70 -2.97 4.35
N TRP A 166 -24.28 -4.03 3.65
CA TRP A 166 -25.18 -4.97 2.99
C TRP A 166 -25.51 -6.17 3.88
N ASP A 167 -26.74 -6.66 3.74
CA ASP A 167 -27.07 -8.02 4.16
C ASP A 167 -26.61 -9.05 3.12
N THR A 168 -26.74 -10.33 3.47
CA THR A 168 -26.32 -11.45 2.63
C THR A 168 -27.10 -11.50 1.30
N ALA A 169 -28.38 -11.15 1.31
CA ALA A 169 -29.23 -11.23 0.11
C ALA A 169 -28.84 -10.17 -0.92
N ARG A 170 -28.58 -8.93 -0.46
CA ARG A 170 -28.11 -7.83 -1.31
C ARG A 170 -26.75 -8.11 -1.91
N HIS A 171 -25.83 -8.66 -1.11
CA HIS A 171 -24.52 -9.08 -1.63
C HIS A 171 -24.65 -10.19 -2.68
N ALA A 172 -25.49 -11.20 -2.42
CA ALA A 172 -25.73 -12.29 -3.37
C ALA A 172 -26.30 -11.78 -4.70
N ALA A 173 -27.28 -10.87 -4.66
CA ALA A 173 -27.86 -10.28 -5.87
C ALA A 173 -26.81 -9.53 -6.72
N ALA A 174 -25.95 -8.72 -6.08
CA ALA A 174 -24.86 -8.02 -6.77
C ALA A 174 -23.83 -8.99 -7.36
N ALA A 175 -23.50 -10.06 -6.62
CA ALA A 175 -22.57 -11.09 -7.07
C ALA A 175 -23.14 -11.90 -8.26
N ASP A 176 -24.43 -12.24 -8.24
CA ASP A 176 -25.10 -12.96 -9.32
C ASP A 176 -25.17 -12.12 -10.61
N GLU A 177 -25.45 -10.82 -10.48
CA GLU A 177 -25.42 -9.89 -11.61
C GLU A 177 -24.01 -9.82 -12.21
N LEU A 178 -22.96 -9.66 -11.39
CA LEU A 178 -21.59 -9.63 -11.88
C LEU A 178 -21.17 -10.94 -12.54
N ARG A 179 -21.59 -12.08 -11.99
CA ARG A 179 -21.35 -13.39 -12.59
C ARG A 179 -21.95 -13.48 -14.00
N GLY A 180 -23.13 -12.90 -14.21
CA GLY A 180 -23.79 -12.83 -15.52
C GLY A 180 -23.16 -11.83 -16.50
N SER A 181 -22.36 -10.87 -16.01
CA SER A 181 -21.80 -9.79 -16.85
C SER A 181 -20.57 -10.18 -17.68
N GLY A 182 -19.89 -11.28 -17.33
CA GLY A 182 -18.62 -11.68 -17.95
C GLY A 182 -17.41 -10.81 -17.58
N LEU A 183 -17.55 -9.86 -16.65
CA LEU A 183 -16.47 -8.96 -16.20
C LEU A 183 -15.56 -9.58 -15.12
N VAL A 184 -16.02 -10.66 -14.49
CA VAL A 184 -15.36 -11.35 -13.38
C VAL A 184 -15.29 -12.85 -13.68
N VAL A 185 -14.40 -13.53 -12.98
CA VAL A 185 -14.28 -14.99 -13.03
C VAL A 185 -14.86 -15.58 -11.74
N ALA A 186 -15.74 -16.58 -11.88
CA ALA A 186 -16.34 -17.30 -10.75
C ALA A 186 -15.57 -18.59 -10.49
N GLU A 187 -14.90 -18.68 -9.34
CA GLU A 187 -14.03 -19.79 -8.97
C GLU A 187 -14.09 -20.04 -7.46
N GLU A 188 -13.69 -21.24 -7.03
CA GLU A 188 -13.43 -21.53 -5.62
C GLU A 188 -11.93 -21.66 -5.40
N ARG A 189 -11.41 -20.95 -4.39
CA ARG A 189 -9.99 -20.95 -4.04
C ARG A 189 -9.82 -21.34 -2.58
N GLN A 190 -8.92 -22.28 -2.33
CA GLN A 190 -8.72 -22.83 -0.99
C GLN A 190 -8.34 -21.73 0.01
N GLY A 191 -9.16 -21.58 1.06
CA GLY A 191 -8.89 -20.65 2.15
C GLY A 191 -9.25 -19.19 1.87
N VAL A 192 -9.87 -18.87 0.72
CA VAL A 192 -10.39 -17.54 0.39
C VAL A 192 -11.91 -17.51 0.62
N GLN A 193 -12.43 -16.42 1.17
CA GLN A 193 -13.86 -16.26 1.51
C GLN A 193 -14.58 -15.35 0.50
N ARG A 194 -14.32 -15.57 -0.79
CA ARG A 194 -15.04 -14.95 -1.91
C ARG A 194 -15.09 -15.92 -3.10
N THR A 195 -16.09 -15.75 -3.95
CA THR A 195 -16.33 -16.63 -5.12
C THR A 195 -16.15 -15.92 -6.46
N LEU A 196 -15.92 -14.60 -6.45
CA LEU A 196 -15.68 -13.79 -7.64
C LEU A 196 -14.29 -13.15 -7.59
N PHE A 197 -13.64 -13.12 -8.74
CA PHE A 197 -12.27 -12.64 -8.89
C PHE A 197 -12.13 -11.74 -10.11
N ALA A 198 -11.17 -10.82 -10.06
CA ALA A 198 -10.76 -10.09 -11.26
C ALA A 198 -10.14 -11.08 -12.28
N PRO A 199 -10.37 -10.90 -13.58
CA PRO A 199 -9.72 -11.75 -14.59
C PRO A 199 -8.19 -11.64 -14.51
N GLY A 200 -7.50 -12.78 -14.60
CA GLY A 200 -6.04 -12.83 -14.67
C GLY A 200 -5.39 -13.93 -13.82
N PRO A 201 -4.05 -14.08 -13.91
CA PRO A 201 -3.33 -15.09 -13.15
C PRO A 201 -3.36 -14.79 -11.64
N TRP A 202 -3.27 -15.85 -10.85
CA TRP A 202 -3.13 -15.77 -9.41
C TRP A 202 -1.67 -15.74 -9.00
N THR A 203 -1.36 -14.96 -7.99
CA THR A 203 0.00 -14.84 -7.48
C THR A 203 -0.02 -14.99 -5.96
N GLU A 204 0.88 -15.82 -5.44
CA GLU A 204 1.11 -15.92 -4.00
C GLU A 204 1.58 -14.56 -3.48
N SER A 205 1.03 -14.12 -2.35
CA SER A 205 1.36 -12.82 -1.76
C SER A 205 1.61 -13.01 -0.27
N THR A 206 2.62 -12.32 0.24
CA THR A 206 2.91 -12.26 1.67
C THR A 206 2.03 -11.24 2.40
N PHE A 207 1.33 -10.38 1.66
CA PHE A 207 0.43 -9.35 2.20
C PHE A 207 -1.04 -9.75 2.12
N ALA A 208 -1.48 -10.29 0.98
CA ALA A 208 -2.77 -10.94 0.88
C ALA A 208 -2.61 -12.37 1.36
N ALA A 209 -3.07 -12.68 2.58
CA ALA A 209 -2.69 -13.88 3.35
C ALA A 209 -2.94 -15.22 2.62
N ARG A 210 -3.66 -15.20 1.49
CA ARG A 210 -4.03 -16.37 0.68
C ARG A 210 -3.69 -16.23 -0.81
N GLY A 211 -3.02 -15.15 -1.21
CA GLY A 211 -2.72 -14.80 -2.61
C GLY A 211 -3.66 -13.73 -3.19
N VAL A 212 -3.35 -13.23 -4.38
CA VAL A 212 -4.09 -12.16 -5.05
C VAL A 212 -4.00 -12.30 -6.57
N GLU A 213 -4.99 -11.76 -7.29
CA GLU A 213 -4.94 -11.62 -8.74
C GLU A 213 -3.80 -10.66 -9.14
N ALA A 214 -2.87 -11.11 -9.99
CA ALA A 214 -1.62 -10.42 -10.29
C ALA A 214 -1.83 -8.99 -10.82
N ALA A 215 -2.91 -8.78 -11.57
CA ALA A 215 -3.29 -7.47 -12.10
C ALA A 215 -3.52 -6.43 -10.99
N LYS A 216 -3.91 -6.82 -9.77
CA LYS A 216 -4.08 -5.87 -8.67
C LYS A 216 -2.74 -5.36 -8.13
N LEU A 217 -1.70 -6.19 -8.16
CA LEU A 217 -0.38 -5.82 -7.63
C LEU A 217 0.26 -4.71 -8.46
N SER A 218 0.16 -4.76 -9.78
CA SER A 218 0.70 -3.71 -10.66
C SER A 218 -0.07 -2.39 -10.55
N ARG A 219 -1.34 -2.44 -10.11
CA ARG A 219 -2.25 -1.28 -10.05
C ARG A 219 -2.22 -0.53 -8.73
N ILE A 220 -1.49 -1.03 -7.73
CA ILE A 220 -1.35 -0.37 -6.42
C ILE A 220 0.04 0.30 -6.36
N PRO A 221 0.12 1.64 -6.52
CA PRO A 221 1.38 2.35 -6.40
C PRO A 221 1.98 2.17 -4.99
N GLY A 222 3.29 1.93 -4.91
CA GLY A 222 3.95 1.70 -3.62
C GLY A 222 3.73 0.30 -3.05
N ALA A 223 3.14 -0.63 -3.81
CA ALA A 223 3.16 -2.07 -3.49
C ALA A 223 4.58 -2.65 -3.68
N GLY A 224 5.52 -2.18 -2.87
CA GLY A 224 6.87 -2.73 -2.78
C GLY A 224 6.88 -3.97 -1.88
N PRO A 225 7.85 -4.88 -2.06
CA PRO A 225 8.05 -6.03 -1.18
C PRO A 225 8.45 -5.63 0.25
N SER A 226 8.61 -4.32 0.52
CA SER A 226 9.19 -3.73 1.72
C SER A 226 8.25 -3.65 2.93
N LEU A 227 6.96 -3.94 2.77
CA LEU A 227 5.99 -3.86 3.88
C LEU A 227 5.12 -5.12 3.91
N ARG A 228 4.97 -5.71 5.12
CA ARG A 228 3.96 -6.75 5.37
C ARG A 228 2.54 -6.29 5.08
N VAL A 229 2.32 -4.98 5.09
CA VAL A 229 1.06 -4.32 4.79
C VAL A 229 1.31 -3.44 3.58
N HIS A 230 0.70 -3.71 2.42
CA HIS A 230 0.72 -2.73 1.34
C HIS A 230 -0.09 -1.53 1.81
N VAL A 231 0.62 -0.42 2.04
CA VAL A 231 0.00 0.89 2.17
C VAL A 231 0.05 1.50 0.78
N PRO A 232 -1.10 1.63 0.10
CA PRO A 232 -1.13 2.27 -1.20
C PRO A 232 -0.57 3.68 -1.11
N ALA A 233 0.23 4.11 -2.09
CA ALA A 233 0.74 5.48 -2.20
C ALA A 233 -0.27 6.44 -2.81
N VAL A 234 -1.56 6.12 -2.77
CA VAL A 234 -2.65 7.02 -3.11
C VAL A 234 -3.85 6.69 -2.23
N PRO A 235 -4.76 7.65 -2.00
CA PRO A 235 -5.98 7.39 -1.27
C PRO A 235 -6.88 6.36 -1.98
N VAL A 236 -7.76 5.69 -1.24
CA VAL A 236 -8.61 4.58 -1.76
C VAL A 236 -9.44 4.99 -2.99
N ARG A 237 -9.93 6.25 -3.02
CA ARG A 237 -10.62 6.81 -4.20
C ARG A 237 -9.74 6.75 -5.45
N GLY A 238 -8.47 7.13 -5.32
CA GLY A 238 -7.49 7.11 -6.41
C GLY A 238 -7.18 5.69 -6.89
N LEU A 239 -7.23 4.70 -5.99
CA LEU A 239 -7.07 3.29 -6.38
C LEU A 239 -8.22 2.81 -7.26
N PHE A 240 -9.48 3.11 -6.90
CA PHE A 240 -10.63 2.72 -7.72
C PHE A 240 -10.56 3.34 -9.12
N GLN A 241 -10.17 4.61 -9.22
CA GLN A 241 -10.04 5.31 -10.49
C GLN A 241 -8.95 4.68 -11.39
N ARG A 242 -7.78 4.37 -10.82
CA ARG A 242 -6.68 3.71 -11.54
C ARG A 242 -7.08 2.32 -11.99
N ALA A 243 -7.58 1.50 -11.07
CA ALA A 243 -7.94 0.12 -11.38
C ALA A 243 -8.99 0.03 -12.50
N TRP A 244 -9.97 0.93 -12.51
CA TRP A 244 -10.93 1.03 -13.60
C TRP A 244 -10.27 1.44 -14.92
N THR A 245 -9.47 2.52 -14.92
CA THR A 245 -8.78 3.02 -16.12
C THR A 245 -7.90 1.95 -16.75
N ASP A 246 -7.09 1.27 -15.94
CA ASP A 246 -6.18 0.23 -16.40
C ASP A 246 -6.97 -0.98 -16.96
N THR A 247 -8.08 -1.36 -16.33
CA THR A 247 -8.95 -2.44 -16.82
C THR A 247 -9.61 -2.08 -18.17
N GLU A 248 -9.99 -0.82 -18.37
CA GLU A 248 -10.50 -0.34 -19.65
C GLU A 248 -9.43 -0.39 -20.75
N GLN A 249 -8.20 0.00 -20.42
CA GLN A 249 -7.06 -0.03 -21.33
C GLN A 249 -6.68 -1.47 -21.71
N ASP A 250 -6.59 -2.38 -20.74
CA ASP A 250 -6.29 -3.79 -20.96
C ASP A 250 -7.32 -4.42 -21.91
N ARG A 251 -8.61 -4.12 -21.72
CA ARG A 251 -9.67 -4.63 -22.60
C ARG A 251 -9.61 -4.00 -23.99
N ALA A 252 -9.35 -2.70 -24.09
CA ALA A 252 -9.21 -2.05 -25.39
C ALA A 252 -8.02 -2.64 -26.18
N ALA A 253 -6.91 -2.95 -25.51
CA ALA A 253 -5.77 -3.62 -26.11
C ALA A 253 -6.11 -5.07 -26.56
N ALA A 254 -6.84 -5.82 -25.73
CA ALA A 254 -7.27 -7.17 -26.07
C ALA A 254 -8.26 -7.21 -27.24
N ALA A 255 -9.12 -6.20 -27.40
CA ALA A 255 -10.07 -6.11 -28.51
C ALA A 255 -9.43 -5.66 -29.85
N ALA A 256 -8.22 -5.09 -29.80
CA ALA A 256 -7.47 -4.65 -30.98
C ALA A 256 -6.54 -5.73 -31.56
N THR A 257 -6.46 -6.89 -30.90
CA THR A 257 -5.64 -8.05 -31.30
C THR A 257 -6.51 -9.12 -31.94
#